data_AF-A0A355IB47-F1
#
_entry.id   AF-A0A355IB47-F1
#
_cell.length_a   1.000
_cell.length_b   1.000
_cell.length_c   1.000
_cell.angle_alpha   90.00
_cell.angle_beta   90.00
_cell.angle_gamma   90.00
#
_symmetry.space_group_name_H-M   'P 1'
#
loop_
_entity.id
_entity.type
_entity.pdbx_description
1 polymer ?
#
loop_
_entity_poly.entity_id
_entity_poly.type
_entity_poly.pdbx_seq_one_letter_code
_entity_poly.pdbx_strand_id
1 'polypeptide(L)'
;MPDHTIFNERPESQERALKVLEKLGYTRVSRGDAEKKRKSRKTVLLEDELEAFLSKRTYPYGNEQRFFAGGSIAAAIRAMHVQNAAGLYAANKEIYEMLCSGKSLQETLPDGTKQSFDIDYIDFEHPQNNT
;
A
#
# COMPACT_ATOMS: atom_id res chain seq x y z
N MET A 1 25.02 21.47 -38.07
CA MET A 1 24.09 21.29 -36.95
C MET A 1 24.18 19.83 -36.54
N PRO A 2 24.46 19.47 -35.28
CA PRO A 2 24.43 18.08 -34.85
C PRO A 2 23.00 17.54 -35.00
N ASP A 3 22.88 16.35 -35.56
CA ASP A 3 21.63 15.62 -35.75
C ASP A 3 21.04 15.30 -34.36
N HIS A 4 19.96 15.98 -33.99
CA HIS A 4 19.27 15.73 -32.72
C HIS A 4 18.52 14.41 -32.87
N THR A 5 19.20 13.32 -32.53
CA THR A 5 18.58 12.00 -32.38
C THR A 5 17.39 12.17 -31.43
N ILE A 6 16.19 12.03 -31.98
CA ILE A 6 14.96 12.12 -31.21
C ILE A 6 14.94 10.91 -30.29
N PHE A 7 15.29 11.11 -29.02
CA PHE A 7 15.18 10.09 -27.99
C PHE A 7 13.74 9.58 -27.94
N ASN A 8 13.55 8.28 -28.18
CA ASN A 8 12.24 7.65 -28.05
C ASN A 8 12.13 7.07 -26.63
N GLU A 9 11.59 7.85 -25.71
CA GLU A 9 11.56 7.51 -24.28
C GLU A 9 10.95 6.13 -23.95
N ARG A 10 9.99 5.66 -24.76
CA ARG A 10 9.31 4.38 -24.51
C ARG A 10 10.27 3.19 -24.60
N PRO A 11 10.85 2.85 -25.76
CA PRO A 11 11.79 1.74 -25.85
C PRO A 11 13.10 2.03 -25.10
N GLU A 12 13.54 3.29 -25.09
CA GLU A 12 14.89 3.62 -24.63
C GLU A 12 15.01 3.85 -23.13
N SER A 13 13.92 4.16 -22.42
CA SER A 13 13.95 4.38 -20.98
C SER A 13 12.90 3.53 -20.27
N GLN A 14 11.63 3.68 -20.63
CA GLN A 14 10.52 3.06 -19.89
C GLN A 14 10.55 1.53 -19.99
N GLU A 15 10.64 0.97 -21.20
CA GLU A 15 10.67 -0.49 -21.39
C GLU A 15 11.94 -1.12 -20.80
N ARG A 16 13.07 -0.42 -20.87
CA ARG A 16 14.31 -0.87 -20.23
C ARG A 16 14.16 -0.90 -18.71
N ALA A 17 13.61 0.14 -18.09
CA ALA A 17 13.35 0.18 -16.66
C ALA A 17 12.37 -0.93 -16.21
N LEU A 18 11.29 -1.16 -16.97
CA LEU A 18 10.34 -2.23 -16.68
C LEU A 18 10.99 -3.61 -16.70
N LYS A 19 11.83 -3.91 -17.71
CA LYS A 19 12.56 -5.18 -17.78
C LYS A 19 13.51 -5.38 -16.59
N VAL A 20 14.11 -4.30 -16.09
CA VAL A 20 14.96 -4.36 -14.89
C VAL A 20 14.11 -4.68 -13.65
N LEU A 21 12.98 -4.00 -13.46
CA LEU A 21 12.07 -4.25 -12.34
C LEU A 21 11.52 -5.68 -12.36
N GLU A 22 11.11 -6.18 -13.53
CA GLU A 22 10.65 -7.58 -13.69
C GLU A 22 11.74 -8.58 -13.29
N LYS A 23 13.00 -8.33 -13.67
CA LYS A 23 14.15 -9.17 -13.26
C LYS A 23 14.48 -9.10 -11.77
N LEU A 24 14.12 -8.00 -11.10
CA LEU A 24 14.25 -7.84 -9.65
C LEU A 24 13.08 -8.50 -8.88
N GLY A 25 12.11 -9.09 -9.57
CA GLY A 25 10.98 -9.79 -8.98
C GLY A 25 9.70 -8.96 -8.83
N TYR A 26 9.67 -7.73 -9.35
CA TYR A 26 8.45 -6.93 -9.34
C TYR A 26 7.44 -7.46 -10.37
N THR A 27 6.18 -7.60 -9.96
CA THR A 27 5.10 -8.00 -10.86
C THR A 27 4.59 -6.80 -11.64
N ARG A 28 4.70 -6.85 -12.96
CA ARG A 28 4.18 -5.80 -13.84
C ARG A 28 2.66 -5.85 -13.89
N VAL A 29 2.03 -4.71 -13.56
CA VAL A 29 0.60 -4.49 -13.80
C VAL A 29 0.45 -3.71 -15.10
N SER A 30 -0.36 -4.21 -16.04
CA SER A 30 -0.62 -3.50 -17.28
C SER A 30 -1.39 -2.21 -17.01
N ARG A 31 -1.31 -1.24 -17.92
CA ARG A 31 -2.07 0.02 -17.79
C ARG A 31 -3.58 -0.25 -17.67
N GLY A 32 -4.11 -1.16 -18.49
CA GLY A 32 -5.54 -1.50 -18.46
C GLY A 32 -5.96 -2.14 -17.15
N ASP A 33 -5.12 -3.01 -16.59
CA ASP A 33 -5.41 -3.64 -15.30
C ASP A 33 -5.27 -2.65 -14.14
N ALA A 34 -4.27 -1.77 -14.17
CA ALA A 34 -4.11 -0.71 -13.18
C ALA A 34 -5.31 0.25 -13.18
N GLU A 35 -5.82 0.64 -14.37
CA GLU A 35 -7.01 1.47 -14.50
C GLU A 35 -8.27 0.77 -13.94
N LYS A 36 -8.42 -0.55 -14.18
CA LYS A 36 -9.50 -1.35 -13.58
C LYS A 36 -9.39 -1.42 -12.06
N LYS A 37 -8.20 -1.74 -11.53
CA LYS A 37 -7.93 -1.85 -10.08
C LYS A 37 -8.16 -0.52 -9.36
N ARG A 38 -7.85 0.61 -9.99
CA ARG A 38 -8.11 1.95 -9.42
C ARG A 38 -9.60 2.30 -9.32
N LYS A 39 -10.47 1.67 -10.13
CA LYS A 39 -11.92 1.97 -10.30
C LYS A 39 -12.24 3.38 -10.80
N SER A 40 -11.41 4.38 -10.50
CA SER A 40 -11.55 5.79 -10.85
C SER A 40 -10.18 6.45 -11.05
N ARG A 41 -10.12 7.46 -11.93
CA ARG A 41 -8.90 8.28 -12.14
C ARG A 41 -8.58 9.22 -10.98
N LYS A 42 -9.53 9.41 -10.06
CA LYS A 42 -9.32 10.23 -8.84
C LYS A 42 -8.66 9.43 -7.71
N THR A 43 -8.69 8.11 -7.80
CA THR A 43 -8.11 7.22 -6.78
C THR A 43 -6.67 6.90 -7.15
N VAL A 44 -5.77 7.12 -6.20
CA VAL A 44 -4.34 6.80 -6.36
C VAL A 44 -3.99 5.42 -5.78
N LEU A 45 -4.78 4.95 -4.81
CA LEU A 45 -4.60 3.67 -4.14
C LEU A 45 -5.20 2.52 -4.97
N LEU A 46 -4.51 1.38 -4.98
CA LEU A 46 -5.07 0.11 -5.43
C LEU A 46 -5.68 -0.58 -4.21
N GLU A 47 -6.91 -0.18 -3.85
CA GLU A 47 -7.54 -0.60 -2.59
C GLU A 47 -7.65 -2.12 -2.47
N ASP A 48 -7.99 -2.82 -3.55
CA ASP A 48 -8.13 -4.27 -3.53
C ASP A 48 -6.78 -4.98 -3.25
N GLU A 49 -5.66 -4.41 -3.73
CA GLU A 49 -4.31 -4.91 -3.43
C GLU A 49 -3.92 -4.61 -1.98
N LEU A 50 -4.25 -3.41 -1.49
CA LEU A 50 -3.99 -3.02 -0.12
C LEU A 50 -4.82 -3.86 0.86
N GLU A 51 -6.07 -4.17 0.54
CA GLU A 51 -6.91 -5.07 1.33
C GLU A 51 -6.33 -6.49 1.35
N ALA A 52 -5.96 -7.04 0.20
CA ALA A 52 -5.33 -8.36 0.11
C ALA A 52 -4.01 -8.42 0.90
N PHE A 53 -3.23 -7.34 0.88
CA PHE A 53 -2.00 -7.21 1.66
C PHE A 53 -2.26 -7.16 3.17
N LEU A 54 -3.13 -6.25 3.62
CA LEU A 54 -3.45 -6.07 5.04
C LEU A 54 -4.18 -7.28 5.64
N SER A 55 -4.92 -8.04 4.83
CA SER A 55 -5.58 -9.28 5.27
C SER A 55 -4.62 -10.37 5.71
N LYS A 56 -3.34 -10.30 5.31
CA LYS A 56 -2.29 -11.22 5.77
C LYS A 56 -1.72 -10.82 7.14
N ARG A 57 -2.00 -9.60 7.61
CA ARG A 57 -1.44 -9.08 8.86
C ARG A 57 -2.17 -9.69 10.04
N THR A 58 -1.39 -9.96 11.09
CA THR A 58 -1.88 -10.55 12.33
C THR A 58 -1.42 -9.74 13.52
N TYR A 59 -2.14 -9.90 14.62
CA TYR A 59 -1.77 -9.37 15.93
C TYR A 59 -1.73 -10.50 16.97
N PRO A 60 -0.86 -10.39 17.99
CA PRO A 60 -0.77 -11.38 19.05
C PRO A 60 -1.96 -11.25 20.01
N TYR A 61 -2.60 -12.38 20.34
CA TYR A 61 -3.62 -12.47 21.38
C TYR A 61 -3.44 -13.75 22.18
N GLY A 62 -2.99 -13.61 23.43
CA GLY A 62 -2.59 -14.75 24.26
C GLY A 62 -1.42 -15.52 23.62
N ASN A 63 -1.62 -16.79 23.33
CA ASN A 63 -0.64 -17.66 22.68
C ASN A 63 -0.87 -17.83 21.17
N GLU A 64 -1.81 -17.08 20.59
CA GLU A 64 -2.20 -17.21 19.19
C GLU A 64 -1.94 -15.91 18.42
N GLN A 65 -1.81 -16.04 17.09
CA GLN A 65 -1.84 -14.92 16.15
C GLN A 65 -3.22 -14.86 15.51
N ARG A 66 -3.84 -13.68 15.50
CA ARG A 66 -5.18 -13.48 14.94
C ARG A 66 -5.13 -12.49 13.78
N PHE A 67 -5.97 -12.72 12.78
CA PHE A 67 -6.17 -11.77 11.69
C PHE A 67 -7.07 -10.62 12.13
N PHE A 68 -6.81 -9.43 11.57
CA PHE A 68 -7.68 -8.27 11.74
C PHE A 68 -9.07 -8.51 11.13
N ALA A 69 -10.11 -7.98 11.75
CA ALA A 69 -11.45 -8.02 11.18
C ALA A 69 -11.52 -7.19 9.89
N GLY A 70 -12.38 -7.59 8.95
CA GLY A 70 -12.56 -6.84 7.69
C GLY A 70 -12.97 -5.38 7.91
N GLY A 71 -13.74 -5.08 8.96
CA GLY A 71 -14.09 -3.70 9.33
C GLY A 71 -12.88 -2.85 9.72
N SER A 72 -11.89 -3.45 10.37
CA SER A 72 -10.65 -2.82 10.79
C SER A 72 -9.70 -2.61 9.62
N ILE A 73 -9.60 -3.60 8.72
CA ILE A 73 -8.87 -3.47 7.45
C ILE A 73 -9.46 -2.33 6.61
N ALA A 74 -10.79 -2.28 6.47
CA ALA A 74 -11.46 -1.18 5.79
C ALA A 74 -11.21 0.19 6.46
N ALA A 75 -11.08 0.22 7.79
CA ALA A 75 -10.72 1.44 8.52
C ALA A 75 -9.27 1.87 8.27
N ALA A 76 -8.33 0.93 8.19
CA ALA A 76 -6.94 1.21 7.78
C ALA A 76 -6.87 1.77 6.36
N ILE A 77 -7.54 1.14 5.39
CA ILE A 77 -7.57 1.64 4.00
C ILE A 77 -8.15 3.05 3.93
N ARG A 78 -9.24 3.32 4.67
CA ARG A 78 -9.82 4.67 4.77
C ARG A 78 -8.86 5.69 5.38
N ALA A 79 -8.03 5.31 6.34
CA ALA A 79 -7.04 6.21 6.94
C ALA A 79 -5.97 6.65 5.92
N MET A 80 -5.63 5.81 4.94
CA MET A 80 -4.70 6.15 3.87
C MET A 80 -5.27 7.17 2.86
N HIS A 81 -6.57 7.46 2.89
CA HIS A 81 -7.20 8.52 2.07
C HIS A 81 -7.01 9.91 2.69
N VAL A 82 -5.75 10.29 2.89
CA VAL A 82 -5.37 11.58 3.48
C VAL A 82 -5.76 12.72 2.54
N GLN A 83 -6.47 13.70 3.09
CA GLN A 83 -6.90 14.89 2.36
C GLN A 83 -5.75 15.91 2.29
N ASN A 84 -5.57 16.56 1.14
CA ASN A 84 -4.53 17.55 0.94
C ASN A 84 -4.98 19.00 1.25
N ALA A 85 -6.09 19.17 1.97
CA ALA A 85 -6.65 20.49 2.29
C ALA A 85 -5.67 21.39 3.07
N ALA A 86 -4.82 20.81 3.93
CA ALA A 86 -3.77 21.50 4.66
C ALA A 86 -2.47 21.70 3.85
N GLY A 87 -2.46 21.33 2.56
CA GLY A 87 -1.31 21.39 1.66
C GLY A 87 -0.59 20.04 1.49
N LEU A 88 0.23 19.94 0.43
CA LEU A 88 0.90 18.69 0.04
C LEU A 88 1.92 18.22 1.09
N TYR A 89 2.62 19.14 1.75
CA TYR A 89 3.60 18.79 2.79
C TYR A 89 2.93 18.09 3.98
N ALA A 90 1.83 18.66 4.48
CA ALA A 90 1.10 18.09 5.61
C ALA A 90 0.54 16.70 5.27
N ALA A 91 -0.06 16.55 4.09
CA ALA A 91 -0.59 15.26 3.63
C ALA A 91 0.51 14.21 3.47
N ASN A 92 1.66 14.58 2.88
CA ASN A 92 2.80 13.66 2.75
C ASN A 92 3.39 13.26 4.10
N LYS A 93 3.46 14.20 5.06
CA LYS A 93 3.91 13.90 6.43
C LYS A 93 2.98 12.91 7.10
N GLU A 94 1.66 13.09 6.98
CA GLU A 94 0.67 12.20 7.57
C GLU A 94 0.74 10.78 6.99
N ILE A 95 0.85 10.66 5.65
CA ILE A 95 1.04 9.36 4.99
C ILE A 95 2.37 8.72 5.42
N TYR A 96 3.46 9.50 5.46
CA TYR A 96 4.77 9.00 5.87
C TYR A 96 4.75 8.47 7.30
N GLU A 97 4.19 9.24 8.23
CA GLU A 97 4.03 8.82 9.62
C GLU A 97 3.23 7.53 9.70
N MET A 98 2.09 7.45 9.00
CA MET A 98 1.25 6.26 8.97
C MET A 98 1.95 5.03 8.38
N LEU A 99 2.75 5.18 7.32
CA LEU A 99 3.54 4.09 6.74
C LEU A 99 4.62 3.57 7.71
N CYS A 100 5.20 4.46 8.52
CA CYS A 100 6.26 4.11 9.46
C CYS A 100 5.74 3.55 10.79
N SER A 101 4.63 4.08 11.32
CA SER A 101 4.11 3.72 12.64
C SER A 101 2.85 2.85 12.61
N GLY A 102 2.30 2.57 11.44
CA GLY A 102 1.08 1.78 11.32
C GLY A 102 -0.16 2.55 11.79
N LYS A 103 -1.23 1.80 12.08
CA LYS A 103 -2.48 2.35 12.59
C LYS A 103 -3.03 1.49 13.71
N SER A 104 -3.31 2.13 14.85
CA SER A 104 -4.06 1.47 15.93
C SER A 104 -5.54 1.29 15.56
N LEU A 105 -6.01 0.06 15.65
CA LEU A 105 -7.35 -0.41 15.31
C LEU A 105 -7.95 -1.17 16.47
N GLN A 106 -9.21 -0.90 16.78
CA GLN A 106 -9.94 -1.59 17.84
C GLN A 106 -10.55 -2.89 17.30
N GLU A 107 -10.17 -4.01 17.90
CA GLU A 107 -10.73 -5.34 17.64
C GLU A 107 -11.69 -5.75 18.77
N THR A 108 -12.72 -6.53 18.41
CA THR A 108 -13.58 -7.20 19.40
C THR A 108 -13.08 -8.63 19.56
N LEU A 109 -12.67 -8.98 20.76
CA LEU A 109 -12.06 -10.25 21.11
C LEU A 109 -13.13 -11.33 21.37
N PRO A 110 -12.77 -12.63 21.35
CA PRO A 110 -13.73 -13.72 21.58
C PRO A 110 -14.44 -13.67 22.94
N ASP A 111 -13.78 -13.09 23.94
CA ASP A 111 -14.33 -12.86 25.29
C ASP A 111 -15.28 -11.65 25.35
N GLY A 112 -15.52 -10.98 24.23
CA GLY A 112 -16.36 -9.80 24.10
C GLY A 112 -15.69 -8.49 24.50
N THR A 113 -14.44 -8.52 24.96
CA THR A 113 -13.68 -7.31 25.27
C THR A 113 -13.24 -6.61 23.99
N LYS A 114 -12.95 -5.31 24.10
CA LYS A 114 -12.42 -4.51 23.00
C LYS A 114 -11.01 -4.08 23.33
N GLN A 115 -10.07 -4.40 22.46
CA GLN A 115 -8.67 -4.04 22.61
C GLN A 115 -8.13 -3.46 21.30
N SER A 116 -7.20 -2.52 21.40
CA SER A 116 -6.54 -1.94 20.24
C SER A 116 -5.25 -2.68 19.90
N PHE A 117 -5.05 -2.93 18.62
CA PHE A 117 -3.84 -3.51 18.05
C PHE A 117 -3.39 -2.67 16.88
N ASP A 118 -2.09 -2.60 16.67
CA ASP A 118 -1.50 -1.82 15.58
C ASP A 118 -1.36 -2.70 14.34
N ILE A 119 -1.87 -2.20 13.20
CA ILE A 119 -1.64 -2.80 11.89
C ILE A 119 -0.55 -2.01 11.16
N ASP A 120 0.45 -2.73 10.67
CA ASP A 120 1.57 -2.14 9.93
C ASP A 120 1.33 -2.17 8.43
N TYR A 121 1.66 -1.06 7.76
CA TYR A 121 1.65 -0.98 6.30
C TYR A 121 2.98 -1.41 5.68
N ILE A 122 4.05 -1.41 6.46
CA ILE A 122 5.38 -1.88 6.06
C ILE A 122 5.94 -2.72 7.21
N ASP A 123 6.30 -3.95 6.89
CA ASP A 123 7.05 -4.83 7.77
C ASP A 123 8.54 -4.47 7.67
N PHE A 124 9.01 -3.65 8.63
CA PHE A 124 10.42 -3.26 8.67
C PHE A 124 11.32 -4.36 9.24
N GLU A 125 10.78 -5.28 10.05
CA GLU A 125 11.53 -6.39 10.63
C GLU A 125 11.77 -7.51 9.61
N HIS A 126 10.75 -7.81 8.79
CA HIS A 126 10.78 -8.86 7.78
C HIS A 126 10.35 -8.31 6.41
N PRO A 127 11.22 -7.55 5.70
CA PRO A 127 10.87 -6.87 4.46
C PRO A 127 10.32 -7.78 3.35
N GLN A 128 10.63 -9.07 3.36
CA GLN A 128 10.08 -10.07 2.45
C GLN A 128 8.56 -10.23 2.55
N ASN A 129 7.96 -9.82 3.67
CA ASN A 129 6.51 -9.86 3.89
C ASN A 129 5.78 -8.69 3.19
N ASN A 130 6.50 -7.74 2.60
CA ASN A 130 5.94 -6.56 1.95
C ASN A 130 5.49 -6.80 0.49
N THR A 131 5.06 -8.02 0.17
CA THR A 131 4.69 -8.47 -1.19
C THR A 131 3.19 -8.62 -1.42
#